data_AF-A0A7C3MWM9-F1
#
_entry.id   AF-A0A7C3MWM9-F1
#
_cell.length_a   1.000
_cell.length_b   1.000
_cell.length_c   1.000
_cell.angle_alpha   90.00
_cell.angle_beta   90.00
_cell.angle_gamma   90.00
#
_symmetry.space_group_name_H-M   'P 1'
#
loop_
_entity.id
_entity.type
_entity.pdbx_description
1 polymer ?
#
loop_
_entity_poly.entity_id
_entity_poly.type
_entity_poly.pdbx_seq_one_letter_code
_entity_poly.pdbx_strand_id
1 'polypeptide(L)'
;MDQLAQELTGRPHVTLIGAQTIPNLLPAIQLRPRHAVMISTRDLEAGNGAAHPADCLRDCLHQLGITSERVDVESGFDVAGVRNAVREALQRHLDAIVNITGGTKLMMLAAGDAESPMLYLDTLHRAIHVFVGQQRAQFPLTARANLELTLAAHGWHVRDYRQFSEEDAEEARRLLETLPEWWAIRRQLASDIAPQTFSVENKSIRRFLNHLHESKAARVQYQQGFATLAFVDQRRAKFYAGDGWIAAFVAGELHKAGAEELATDLKVVLCVAEDAPKLEEEVDVAAIKGGRRSSRANRAQASSTTSSSTSGQTRRRSTADRSPGRRWWLCTRTKKAFRAAHIQRRMRRRR
;
A
#
# COMPACT_ATOMS: atom_id res chain seq x y z
N MET A 1 14.80 9.71 18.94
CA MET A 1 13.33 9.72 19.03
C MET A 1 12.94 10.77 20.05
N ASP A 2 11.77 11.38 19.91
CA ASP A 2 11.24 12.32 20.91
C ASP A 2 11.21 11.66 22.30
N GLN A 3 11.55 12.37 23.37
CA GLN A 3 11.63 11.82 24.74
C GLN A 3 10.30 11.18 25.13
N LEU A 4 9.19 11.83 24.80
CA LEU A 4 7.84 11.30 25.01
C LEU A 4 7.61 9.96 24.28
N ALA A 5 8.08 9.82 23.04
CA ALA A 5 7.91 8.57 22.30
C ALA A 5 8.66 7.41 22.98
N GLN A 6 9.82 7.69 23.58
CA GLN A 6 10.57 6.69 24.36
C GLN A 6 9.83 6.30 25.63
N GLU A 7 9.26 7.26 26.35
CA GLU A 7 8.47 7.01 27.57
C GLU A 7 7.22 6.16 27.32
N LEU A 8 6.63 6.27 26.12
CA LEU A 8 5.44 5.50 25.74
C LEU A 8 5.76 4.14 25.12
N THR A 9 7.01 3.92 24.70
CA THR A 9 7.42 2.68 24.03
C THR A 9 7.29 1.49 24.99
N GLY A 10 6.75 0.37 24.50
CA GLY A 10 6.58 -0.86 25.27
C GLY A 10 5.33 -0.91 26.15
N ARG A 11 4.70 0.23 26.44
CA ARG A 11 3.48 0.28 27.27
C ARG A 11 2.32 -0.44 26.56
N PRO A 12 1.44 -1.16 27.28
CA PRO A 12 0.30 -1.80 26.66
C PRO A 12 -0.62 -0.80 25.95
N HIS A 13 -1.31 -1.23 24.90
CA HIS A 13 -2.29 -0.40 24.21
C HIS A 13 -3.71 -0.93 24.44
N VAL A 14 -4.65 -0.07 24.80
CA VAL A 14 -6.09 -0.33 24.67
C VAL A 14 -6.55 0.34 23.39
N THR A 15 -6.98 -0.42 22.39
CA THR A 15 -7.25 0.08 21.04
C THR A 15 -8.70 -0.08 20.66
N LEU A 16 -9.32 0.99 20.17
CA LEU A 16 -10.65 0.95 19.58
C LEU A 16 -10.57 0.43 18.13
N ILE A 17 -11.31 -0.63 17.82
CA ILE A 17 -11.34 -1.23 16.48
C ILE A 17 -12.47 -0.61 15.67
N GLY A 18 -12.13 -0.15 14.47
CA GLY A 18 -13.10 0.25 13.45
C GLY A 18 -12.85 -0.50 12.14
N ALA A 19 -13.51 -0.07 11.06
CA ALA A 19 -13.37 -0.70 9.74
C ALA A 19 -11.94 -0.63 9.15
N GLN A 20 -11.08 0.26 9.65
CA GLN A 20 -9.69 0.39 9.21
C GLN A 20 -8.73 0.05 10.36
N THR A 21 -7.81 -0.86 10.08
CA THR A 21 -6.81 -1.38 11.03
C THR A 21 -5.49 -0.62 10.99
N ILE A 22 -5.11 -0.08 9.82
CA ILE A 22 -3.87 0.69 9.62
C ILE A 22 -3.66 1.82 10.65
N PRO A 23 -4.69 2.61 11.01
CA PRO A 23 -4.52 3.67 12.02
C PRO A 23 -4.15 3.14 13.41
N ASN A 24 -4.48 1.88 13.71
CA ASN A 24 -4.08 1.19 14.94
C ASN A 24 -2.74 0.46 14.82
N LEU A 25 -2.45 -0.10 13.65
CA LEU A 25 -1.22 -0.82 13.38
C LEU A 25 0.01 0.10 13.41
N LEU A 26 -0.08 1.32 12.85
CA LEU A 26 1.08 2.21 12.74
C LEU A 26 1.64 2.69 14.09
N PRO A 27 0.81 3.12 15.07
CA PRO A 27 1.28 3.34 16.43
C PRO A 27 1.88 2.08 17.06
N ALA A 28 1.32 0.90 16.79
CA ALA A 28 1.86 -0.35 17.31
C ALA A 28 3.26 -0.67 16.76
N ILE A 29 3.50 -0.43 15.46
CA ILE A 29 4.84 -0.56 14.85
C ILE A 29 5.84 0.40 15.50
N GLN A 30 5.42 1.65 15.75
CA GLN A 30 6.30 2.69 16.28
C GLN A 30 6.60 2.53 17.78
N LEU A 31 5.57 2.30 18.57
CA LEU A 31 5.64 2.27 20.04
C LEU A 31 5.86 0.85 20.58
N ARG A 32 5.72 -0.19 19.76
CA ARG A 32 6.01 -1.59 20.12
C ARG A 32 5.38 -1.99 21.47
N PRO A 33 4.07 -1.84 21.66
CA PRO A 33 3.42 -2.22 22.92
C PRO A 33 3.68 -3.70 23.22
N ARG A 34 3.95 -4.06 24.48
CA ARG A 34 4.13 -5.47 24.87
C ARG A 34 2.85 -6.30 24.74
N HIS A 35 1.70 -5.63 24.84
CA HIS A 35 0.37 -6.21 24.80
C HIS A 35 -0.64 -5.22 24.21
N ALA A 36 -1.67 -5.71 23.51
CA ALA A 36 -2.76 -4.89 23.01
C ALA A 36 -4.14 -5.49 23.34
N VAL A 37 -4.99 -4.70 23.98
CA VAL A 37 -6.41 -5.02 24.21
C VAL A 37 -7.24 -4.36 23.11
N MET A 38 -7.87 -5.16 22.27
CA MET A 38 -8.66 -4.69 21.12
C MET A 38 -10.14 -4.63 21.50
N ILE A 39 -10.67 -3.43 21.70
CA ILE A 39 -12.09 -3.20 21.94
C ILE A 39 -12.80 -3.17 20.60
N SER A 40 -13.55 -4.21 20.32
CA SER A 40 -14.24 -4.45 19.04
C SER A 40 -15.74 -4.46 19.24
N THR A 41 -16.49 -4.24 18.17
CA THR A 41 -17.95 -4.30 18.19
C THR A 41 -18.43 -5.53 17.41
N ARG A 42 -19.52 -6.16 17.87
CA ARG A 42 -20.10 -7.33 17.17
C ARG A 42 -20.79 -6.95 15.87
N ASP A 43 -21.34 -5.73 15.81
CA ASP A 43 -21.94 -5.13 14.62
C ASP A 43 -20.92 -4.75 13.53
N LEU A 44 -19.62 -4.90 13.81
CA LEU A 44 -18.57 -4.75 12.82
C LEU A 44 -18.54 -6.00 11.92
N GLU A 45 -19.59 -6.19 11.13
CA GLU A 45 -19.61 -7.26 10.13
C GLU A 45 -18.47 -7.04 9.13
N ALA A 46 -17.75 -8.12 8.86
CA ALA A 46 -16.87 -8.15 7.72
C ALA A 46 -17.73 -8.27 6.45
N GLY A 47 -18.08 -7.13 5.87
CA GLY A 47 -18.83 -7.10 4.61
C GLY A 47 -18.17 -8.01 3.57
N ASN A 48 -18.98 -8.79 2.86
CA ASN A 48 -18.55 -9.71 1.79
C ASN A 48 -17.68 -10.90 2.23
N GLY A 49 -17.78 -11.35 3.48
CA GLY A 49 -17.09 -12.57 3.95
C GLY A 49 -15.59 -12.38 4.22
N ALA A 50 -15.10 -11.14 4.29
CA ALA A 50 -13.74 -10.84 4.71
C ALA A 50 -13.49 -11.27 6.18
N ALA A 51 -12.23 -11.32 6.60
CA ALA A 51 -11.91 -11.44 8.02
C ALA A 51 -12.33 -10.18 8.80
N HIS A 52 -12.72 -10.37 10.06
CA HIS A 52 -13.10 -9.28 10.95
C HIS A 52 -11.86 -8.38 11.22
N PRO A 53 -11.98 -7.03 11.19
CA PRO A 53 -10.84 -6.12 11.34
C PRO A 53 -9.97 -6.35 12.60
N ALA A 54 -10.58 -6.74 13.73
CA ALA A 54 -9.84 -7.12 14.93
C ALA A 54 -8.94 -8.33 14.72
N ASP A 55 -9.36 -9.33 13.94
CA ASP A 55 -8.57 -10.52 13.65
C ASP A 55 -7.42 -10.18 12.69
N CYS A 56 -7.69 -9.35 11.68
CA CYS A 56 -6.64 -8.82 10.79
C CYS A 56 -5.57 -8.06 11.59
N LEU A 57 -5.98 -7.20 12.53
CA LEU A 57 -5.05 -6.47 13.38
C LEU A 57 -4.28 -7.41 14.31
N ARG A 58 -4.96 -8.38 14.93
CA ARG A 58 -4.33 -9.42 15.79
C ARG A 58 -3.21 -10.14 15.04
N ASP A 59 -3.46 -10.56 13.81
CA ASP A 59 -2.48 -11.29 13.01
C ASP A 59 -1.28 -10.41 12.68
N CYS A 60 -1.50 -9.12 12.34
CA CYS A 60 -0.41 -8.16 12.18
C CYS A 60 0.38 -7.93 13.48
N LEU A 61 -0.30 -7.82 14.63
CA LEU A 61 0.36 -7.65 15.92
C LEU A 61 1.21 -8.87 16.29
N HIS A 62 0.70 -10.08 16.04
CA HIS A 62 1.43 -11.32 16.25
C HIS A 62 2.71 -11.40 15.39
N GLN A 63 2.64 -11.01 14.11
CA GLN A 63 3.83 -10.91 13.24
C GLN A 63 4.87 -9.90 13.77
N LEU A 64 4.43 -8.91 14.55
CA LEU A 64 5.32 -7.93 15.20
C LEU A 64 5.83 -8.39 16.58
N GLY A 65 5.46 -9.58 17.04
CA GLY A 65 5.79 -10.10 18.38
C GLY A 65 4.96 -9.48 19.51
N ILE A 66 3.82 -8.87 19.18
CA ILE A 66 2.94 -8.21 20.14
C ILE A 66 1.80 -9.16 20.50
N THR A 67 1.68 -9.49 21.78
CA THR A 67 0.54 -10.28 22.29
C THR A 67 -0.73 -9.43 22.27
N SER A 68 -1.88 -10.05 22.04
CA SER A 68 -3.14 -9.31 22.04
C SER A 68 -4.33 -10.16 22.47
N GLU A 69 -5.36 -9.49 22.96
CA GLU A 69 -6.67 -10.07 23.26
C GLU A 69 -7.77 -9.19 22.68
N ARG A 70 -8.95 -9.77 22.48
CA ARG A 70 -10.13 -9.10 21.94
C ARG A 70 -11.20 -9.03 23.02
N VAL A 71 -11.81 -7.86 23.17
CA VAL A 71 -12.99 -7.63 24.01
C VAL A 71 -14.10 -7.12 23.11
N ASP A 72 -15.16 -7.91 22.99
CA ASP A 72 -16.32 -7.56 22.17
C ASP A 72 -17.36 -6.80 23.00
N VAL A 73 -17.79 -5.66 22.48
CA VAL A 73 -19.00 -4.96 22.90
C VAL A 73 -20.11 -5.18 21.87
N GLU A 74 -21.36 -5.03 22.30
CA GLU A 74 -22.49 -5.33 21.42
C GLU A 74 -22.54 -4.40 20.21
N SER A 75 -22.33 -3.09 20.42
CA SER A 75 -22.37 -2.10 19.36
C SER A 75 -21.44 -0.93 19.65
N GLY A 76 -20.90 -0.32 18.58
CA GLY A 76 -20.14 0.93 18.66
C GLY A 76 -20.97 2.15 19.07
N PHE A 77 -22.29 2.00 19.18
CA PHE A 77 -23.23 2.99 19.69
C PHE A 77 -23.52 2.82 21.20
N ASP A 78 -23.14 1.70 21.80
CA ASP A 78 -23.24 1.47 23.24
C ASP A 78 -22.06 2.14 23.99
N VAL A 79 -22.23 3.44 24.24
CA VAL A 79 -21.24 4.25 24.96
C VAL A 79 -20.93 3.68 26.35
N ALA A 80 -21.91 3.13 27.05
CA ALA A 80 -21.72 2.59 28.39
C ALA A 80 -20.91 1.29 28.36
N GLY A 81 -21.25 0.37 27.44
CA GLY A 81 -20.51 -0.87 27.22
C GLY A 81 -19.06 -0.60 26.81
N VAL A 82 -18.83 0.30 25.85
CA VAL A 82 -17.46 0.69 25.45
C VAL A 82 -16.68 1.29 26.62
N ARG A 83 -17.29 2.21 27.38
CA ARG A 83 -16.64 2.84 28.54
C ARG A 83 -16.25 1.80 29.59
N ASN A 84 -17.13 0.84 29.88
CA ASN A 84 -16.86 -0.22 30.85
C ASN A 84 -15.73 -1.14 30.35
N ALA A 85 -15.76 -1.57 29.09
CA ALA A 85 -14.73 -2.40 28.49
C ALA A 85 -13.34 -1.72 28.50
N VAL A 86 -13.28 -0.42 28.19
CA VAL A 86 -12.04 0.36 28.29
C VAL A 86 -11.56 0.44 29.74
N ARG A 87 -12.45 0.71 30.70
CA ARG A 87 -12.09 0.80 32.13
C ARG A 87 -11.56 -0.52 32.67
N GLU A 88 -12.21 -1.64 32.35
CA GLU A 88 -11.76 -2.98 32.75
C GLU A 88 -10.39 -3.31 32.14
N ALA A 89 -10.15 -2.96 30.88
CA ALA A 89 -8.84 -3.13 30.25
C ALA A 89 -7.75 -2.30 30.95
N LEU A 90 -8.05 -1.05 31.32
CA LEU A 90 -7.14 -0.17 32.05
C LEU A 90 -6.88 -0.64 33.49
N GLN A 91 -7.87 -1.26 34.15
CA GLN A 91 -7.67 -1.87 35.47
C GLN A 91 -6.71 -3.06 35.42
N ARG A 92 -6.74 -3.86 34.34
CA ARG A 92 -5.79 -4.97 34.12
C ARG A 92 -4.42 -4.50 33.65
N HIS A 93 -4.35 -3.33 33.03
CA HIS A 93 -3.13 -2.74 32.49
C HIS A 93 -3.02 -1.26 32.89
N LEU A 94 -2.63 -1.02 34.16
CA LEU A 94 -2.60 0.32 34.78
C LEU A 94 -1.74 1.33 34.04
N ASP A 95 -0.69 0.87 33.35
CA ASP A 95 0.20 1.70 32.54
C ASP A 95 -0.17 1.70 31.05
N ALA A 96 -1.34 1.20 30.65
CA ALA A 96 -1.72 1.21 29.25
C ALA A 96 -1.99 2.63 28.72
N ILE A 97 -1.92 2.75 27.39
CA ILE A 97 -2.28 3.95 26.62
C ILE A 97 -3.51 3.62 25.78
N VAL A 98 -4.50 4.50 25.75
CA VAL A 98 -5.70 4.31 24.93
C VAL A 98 -5.49 4.86 23.52
N ASN A 99 -5.50 4.00 22.51
CA ASN A 99 -5.51 4.41 21.11
C ASN A 99 -6.94 4.64 20.63
N ILE A 100 -7.26 5.93 20.48
CA ILE A 100 -8.57 6.44 20.08
C ILE A 100 -8.66 6.77 18.58
N THR A 101 -7.72 6.28 17.77
CA THR A 101 -7.70 6.56 16.33
C THR A 101 -8.76 5.77 15.57
N GLY A 102 -9.03 4.54 16.00
CA GLY A 102 -10.06 3.67 15.41
C GLY A 102 -11.42 3.80 16.07
N GLY A 103 -12.31 2.85 15.77
CA GLY A 103 -13.68 2.84 16.30
C GLY A 103 -14.58 3.91 15.69
N THR A 104 -15.82 3.96 16.19
CA THR A 104 -16.73 5.07 15.89
C THR A 104 -16.36 6.29 16.73
N LYS A 105 -16.86 7.48 16.35
CA LYS A 105 -16.71 8.68 17.18
C LYS A 105 -17.31 8.51 18.57
N LEU A 106 -18.38 7.73 18.70
CA LEU A 106 -19.01 7.46 20.01
C LEU A 106 -18.12 6.57 20.88
N MET A 107 -17.42 5.59 20.30
CA MET A 107 -16.42 4.82 21.02
C MET A 107 -15.25 5.71 21.50
N MET A 108 -14.77 6.62 20.64
CA MET A 108 -13.74 7.59 21.00
C MET A 108 -14.20 8.48 22.17
N LEU A 109 -15.44 8.98 22.15
CA LEU A 109 -16.01 9.75 23.26
C LEU A 109 -16.12 8.92 24.54
N ALA A 110 -16.58 7.67 24.44
CA ALA A 110 -16.67 6.74 25.59
C ALA A 110 -15.31 6.48 26.24
N ALA A 111 -14.26 6.38 25.42
CA ALA A 111 -12.90 6.18 25.87
C ALA A 111 -12.25 7.46 26.44
N GLY A 112 -12.74 8.64 26.06
CA GLY A 112 -12.25 9.95 26.51
C GLY A 112 -12.43 10.22 28.00
N ASP A 113 -13.33 9.49 28.66
CA ASP A 113 -13.55 9.56 30.11
C ASP A 113 -12.47 8.80 30.91
N ALA A 114 -11.53 8.12 30.25
CA ALA A 114 -10.46 7.38 30.91
C ALA A 114 -9.36 8.32 31.44
N GLU A 115 -8.91 8.09 32.67
CA GLU A 115 -7.77 8.80 33.29
C GLU A 115 -6.39 8.32 32.78
N SER A 116 -6.35 7.68 31.62
CA SER A 116 -5.14 7.13 31.01
C SER A 116 -4.66 8.03 29.85
N PRO A 117 -3.35 8.08 29.56
CA PRO A 117 -2.86 8.71 28.34
C PRO A 117 -3.60 8.19 27.10
N MET A 118 -4.03 9.09 26.23
CA MET A 118 -4.66 8.75 24.96
C MET A 118 -3.75 9.09 23.80
N LEU A 119 -3.73 8.25 22.76
CA LEU A 119 -3.05 8.51 21.50
C LEU A 119 -4.03 8.59 20.34
N TYR A 120 -3.77 9.54 19.43
CA TYR A 120 -4.50 9.70 18.17
C TYR A 120 -3.51 9.87 17.03
N LEU A 121 -3.62 9.04 15.99
CA LEU A 121 -2.80 9.13 14.81
C LEU A 121 -3.41 10.09 13.78
N ASP A 122 -2.70 11.20 13.55
CA ASP A 122 -2.95 12.07 12.42
C ASP A 122 -2.22 11.55 11.17
N THR A 123 -2.96 10.83 10.33
CA THR A 123 -2.42 10.27 9.08
C THR A 123 -2.08 11.33 8.03
N LEU A 124 -2.73 12.49 8.07
CA LEU A 124 -2.54 13.59 7.13
C LEU A 124 -1.22 14.32 7.42
N HIS A 125 -0.99 14.61 8.69
CA HIS A 125 0.20 15.34 9.16
C HIS A 125 1.35 14.42 9.55
N ARG A 126 1.14 13.09 9.51
CA ARG A 126 2.09 12.07 9.95
C ARG A 126 2.61 12.36 11.36
N ALA A 127 1.69 12.58 12.29
CA ALA A 127 1.98 12.82 13.69
C ALA A 127 1.14 11.89 14.57
N ILE A 128 1.69 11.51 15.71
CA ILE A 128 0.92 10.90 16.79
C ILE A 128 0.73 11.99 17.84
N HIS A 129 -0.53 12.31 18.12
CA HIS A 129 -0.90 13.20 19.23
C HIS A 129 -1.10 12.35 20.48
N VAL A 130 -0.63 12.87 21.61
CA VAL A 130 -0.83 12.26 22.92
C VAL A 130 -1.52 13.27 23.82
N PHE A 131 -2.52 12.80 24.55
CA PHE A 131 -3.30 13.58 25.50
C PHE A 131 -3.12 12.97 26.89
N VAL A 132 -2.73 13.80 27.86
CA VAL A 132 -2.58 13.41 29.27
C VAL A 132 -3.30 14.47 30.10
N GLY A 133 -4.51 14.17 30.57
CA GLY A 133 -5.40 15.18 31.14
C GLY A 133 -5.64 16.33 30.16
N GLN A 134 -5.31 17.56 30.57
CA GLN A 134 -5.42 18.76 29.73
C GLN A 134 -4.19 19.02 28.84
N GLN A 135 -3.11 18.24 29.02
CA GLN A 135 -1.89 18.43 28.26
C GLN A 135 -1.96 17.70 26.92
N ARG A 136 -1.47 18.35 25.88
CA ARG A 136 -1.33 17.78 24.54
C ARG A 136 0.13 17.85 24.12
N ALA A 137 0.65 16.71 23.71
CA ALA A 137 1.95 16.60 23.05
C ALA A 137 1.78 15.92 21.69
N GLN A 138 2.83 15.97 20.88
CA GLN A 138 2.86 15.26 19.61
C GLN A 138 4.29 14.89 19.23
N PHE A 139 4.44 13.80 18.49
CA PHE A 139 5.71 13.40 17.89
C PHE A 139 5.47 12.85 16.47
N PRO A 140 6.48 12.89 15.59
CA PRO A 140 6.32 12.45 14.20
C PRO A 140 6.06 10.94 14.10
N LEU A 141 5.18 10.55 13.17
CA LEU A 141 5.00 9.17 12.73
C LEU A 141 6.11 8.79 11.75
N THR A 142 7.11 8.08 12.25
CA THR A 142 8.22 7.51 11.47
C THR A 142 7.92 6.10 11.00
N ALA A 143 7.06 5.36 11.71
CA ALA A 143 6.70 3.99 11.36
C ALA A 143 6.04 3.88 9.98
N ARG A 144 6.29 2.71 9.38
CA ARG A 144 5.81 2.29 8.06
C ARG A 144 5.41 0.83 8.16
N ALA A 145 4.22 0.50 7.66
CA ALA A 145 3.86 -0.89 7.38
C ALA A 145 4.42 -1.24 6.00
N ASN A 146 5.04 -2.41 5.88
CA ASN A 146 5.43 -2.95 4.58
C ASN A 146 4.20 -3.45 3.81
N LEU A 147 4.39 -3.95 2.59
CA LEU A 147 3.32 -4.43 1.72
C LEU A 147 2.54 -5.59 2.36
N GLU A 148 3.27 -6.55 2.93
CA GLU A 148 2.69 -7.71 3.60
C GLU A 148 1.80 -7.32 4.77
N LEU A 149 2.31 -6.51 5.72
CA LEU A 149 1.52 -6.04 6.86
C LEU A 149 0.35 -5.18 6.43
N THR A 150 0.51 -4.39 5.38
CA THR A 150 -0.59 -3.58 4.85
C THR A 150 -1.71 -4.47 4.31
N LEU A 151 -1.38 -5.48 3.52
CA LEU A 151 -2.36 -6.41 2.96
C LEU A 151 -3.02 -7.24 4.08
N ALA A 152 -2.22 -7.73 5.03
CA ALA A 152 -2.72 -8.49 6.17
C ALA A 152 -3.68 -7.67 7.04
N ALA A 153 -3.41 -6.37 7.20
CA ALA A 153 -4.30 -5.45 7.90
C ALA A 153 -5.68 -5.34 7.22
N HIS A 154 -5.77 -5.67 5.93
CA HIS A 154 -7.00 -5.74 5.14
C HIS A 154 -7.51 -7.18 4.91
N GLY A 155 -6.96 -8.17 5.62
CA GLY A 155 -7.36 -9.58 5.53
C GLY A 155 -6.70 -10.36 4.38
N TRP A 156 -5.74 -9.78 3.67
CA TRP A 156 -5.05 -10.44 2.55
C TRP A 156 -3.66 -10.92 2.96
N HIS A 157 -3.35 -12.19 2.70
CA HIS A 157 -2.04 -12.76 2.96
C HIS A 157 -1.27 -12.94 1.66
N VAL A 158 -0.04 -12.48 1.66
CA VAL A 158 0.89 -12.65 0.54
C VAL A 158 1.37 -14.10 0.51
N ARG A 159 1.21 -14.77 -0.63
CA ARG A 159 1.74 -16.12 -0.88
C ARG A 159 3.08 -16.09 -1.58
N ASP A 160 3.15 -15.24 -2.60
CA ASP A 160 4.29 -15.14 -3.49
C ASP A 160 4.24 -13.79 -4.18
N TYR A 161 5.41 -13.25 -4.51
CA TYR A 161 5.54 -12.07 -5.34
C TYR A 161 6.96 -11.96 -5.87
N ARG A 162 7.10 -11.20 -6.95
CA ARG A 162 8.40 -10.83 -7.48
C ARG A 162 8.79 -9.44 -7.00
N GLN A 163 9.99 -9.34 -6.45
CA GLN A 163 10.58 -8.05 -6.13
C GLN A 163 10.81 -7.22 -7.39
N PHE A 164 10.60 -5.91 -7.28
CA PHE A 164 10.90 -4.97 -8.35
C PHE A 164 12.34 -5.10 -8.85
N SER A 165 12.51 -5.09 -10.17
CA SER A 165 13.81 -5.07 -10.84
C SER A 165 13.89 -3.85 -11.75
N GLU A 166 14.88 -2.99 -11.49
CA GLU A 166 15.14 -1.81 -12.32
C GLU A 166 15.58 -2.21 -13.73
N GLU A 167 16.37 -3.28 -13.86
CA GLU A 167 16.77 -3.87 -15.14
C GLU A 167 15.55 -4.26 -15.99
N ASP A 168 14.59 -4.98 -15.40
CA ASP A 168 13.37 -5.38 -16.10
C ASP A 168 12.50 -4.17 -16.49
N ALA A 169 12.48 -3.12 -15.66
CA ALA A 169 11.75 -1.90 -15.96
C ALA A 169 12.41 -1.07 -17.08
N GLU A 170 13.74 -1.00 -17.11
CA GLU A 170 14.50 -0.40 -18.20
C GLU A 170 14.32 -1.17 -19.49
N GLU A 171 14.37 -2.50 -19.45
CA GLU A 171 14.14 -3.35 -20.60
C GLU A 171 12.72 -3.17 -21.15
N ALA A 172 11.71 -3.15 -20.28
CA ALA A 172 10.34 -2.89 -20.69
C ALA A 172 10.18 -1.49 -21.33
N ARG A 173 10.92 -0.49 -20.86
CA ARG A 173 10.96 0.84 -21.49
C ARG A 173 11.63 0.79 -22.86
N ARG A 174 12.77 0.11 -22.99
CA ARG A 174 13.47 -0.08 -24.27
C ARG A 174 12.56 -0.75 -25.28
N LEU A 175 11.86 -1.82 -24.90
CA LEU A 175 10.86 -2.49 -25.77
C LEU A 175 9.80 -1.51 -26.28
N LEU A 176 9.23 -0.68 -25.41
CA LEU A 176 8.22 0.31 -25.79
C LEU A 176 8.74 1.43 -26.70
N GLU A 177 10.00 1.83 -26.55
CA GLU A 177 10.60 2.93 -27.30
C GLU A 177 11.17 2.48 -28.66
N THR A 178 11.78 1.30 -28.70
CA THR A 178 12.54 0.82 -29.87
C THR A 178 11.75 -0.15 -30.76
N LEU A 179 10.75 -0.83 -30.20
CA LEU A 179 9.98 -1.88 -30.86
C LEU A 179 8.48 -1.64 -30.71
N PRO A 180 7.91 -0.54 -31.26
CA PRO A 180 6.48 -0.29 -31.18
C PRO A 180 5.63 -1.38 -31.86
N GLU A 181 6.22 -2.21 -32.72
CA GLU A 181 5.59 -3.35 -33.42
C GLU A 181 5.62 -4.64 -32.58
N TRP A 182 6.33 -4.63 -31.45
CA TRP A 182 6.47 -5.73 -30.50
C TRP A 182 5.15 -6.42 -30.15
N TRP A 183 4.08 -5.64 -29.94
CA TRP A 183 2.77 -6.18 -29.57
C TRP A 183 2.22 -7.18 -30.59
N ALA A 184 2.54 -7.03 -31.88
CA ALA A 184 2.11 -7.93 -32.92
C ALA A 184 2.92 -9.24 -32.90
N ILE A 185 4.23 -9.13 -32.68
CA ILE A 185 5.18 -10.25 -32.59
C ILE A 185 4.87 -11.10 -31.34
N ARG A 186 4.59 -10.45 -30.20
CA ARG A 186 4.27 -11.11 -28.93
C ARG A 186 3.15 -12.14 -29.06
N ARG A 187 2.12 -11.87 -29.86
CA ARG A 187 0.99 -12.80 -30.05
C ARG A 187 1.39 -14.12 -30.70
N GLN A 188 2.57 -14.18 -31.31
CA GLN A 188 3.14 -15.37 -31.93
C GLN A 188 4.09 -16.12 -30.99
N LEU A 189 4.45 -15.54 -29.83
CA LEU A 189 5.33 -16.19 -28.86
C LEU A 189 4.53 -17.09 -27.91
N ALA A 190 4.97 -18.33 -27.75
CA ALA A 190 4.59 -19.17 -26.63
C ALA A 190 5.32 -18.71 -25.36
N SER A 191 4.65 -18.82 -24.21
CA SER A 191 5.14 -18.42 -22.90
C SER A 191 5.95 -19.51 -22.18
N ASP A 192 6.59 -20.39 -22.94
CA ASP A 192 7.43 -21.48 -22.45
C ASP A 192 8.88 -21.33 -22.92
N ILE A 193 9.73 -22.25 -22.47
CA ILE A 193 11.14 -22.33 -22.86
C ILE A 193 11.36 -23.14 -24.13
N ALA A 194 10.30 -23.68 -24.74
CA ALA A 194 10.42 -24.55 -25.91
C ALA A 194 10.93 -23.74 -27.11
N PRO A 195 11.77 -24.35 -27.99
CA PRO A 195 12.19 -23.70 -29.21
C PRO A 195 11.00 -23.36 -30.12
N GLN A 196 10.98 -22.13 -30.63
CA GLN A 196 9.94 -21.61 -31.50
C GLN A 196 10.56 -21.07 -32.78
N THR A 197 9.96 -21.36 -33.93
CA THR A 197 10.49 -20.97 -35.24
C THR A 197 9.71 -19.82 -35.84
N PHE A 198 10.41 -18.80 -36.32
CA PHE A 198 9.87 -17.60 -36.93
C PHE A 198 10.44 -17.39 -38.32
N SER A 199 9.63 -16.93 -39.27
CA SER A 199 10.15 -16.38 -40.53
C SER A 199 10.82 -15.04 -40.28
N VAL A 200 12.05 -14.86 -40.77
CA VAL A 200 12.83 -13.62 -40.59
C VAL A 200 12.72 -12.66 -41.78
N GLU A 201 11.84 -12.95 -42.75
CA GLU A 201 11.52 -12.02 -43.85
C GLU A 201 10.90 -10.72 -43.31
N ASN A 202 10.21 -10.81 -42.17
CA ASN A 202 9.70 -9.65 -41.47
C ASN A 202 10.81 -8.92 -40.69
N LYS A 203 11.17 -7.71 -41.14
CA LYS A 203 12.21 -6.87 -40.51
C LYS A 203 11.96 -6.61 -39.02
N SER A 204 10.70 -6.51 -38.58
CA SER A 204 10.32 -6.28 -37.19
C SER A 204 10.61 -7.50 -36.32
N ILE A 205 10.28 -8.71 -36.83
CA ILE A 205 10.63 -9.98 -36.17
C ILE A 205 12.14 -10.08 -36.04
N ARG A 206 12.89 -9.83 -37.12
CA ARG A 206 14.36 -9.86 -37.08
C ARG A 206 14.94 -8.88 -36.05
N ARG A 207 14.43 -7.65 -35.99
CA ARG A 207 14.88 -6.66 -35.00
C ARG A 207 14.59 -7.10 -33.56
N PHE A 208 13.41 -7.67 -33.32
CA PHE A 208 13.06 -8.22 -32.01
C PHE A 208 13.95 -9.40 -31.61
N LEU A 209 14.20 -10.34 -32.52
CA LEU A 209 15.09 -11.47 -32.26
C LEU A 209 16.52 -11.03 -31.96
N ASN A 210 17.03 -10.03 -32.69
CA ASN A 210 18.33 -9.43 -32.37
C ASN A 210 18.35 -8.83 -30.96
N HIS A 211 17.30 -8.09 -30.59
CA HIS A 211 17.17 -7.53 -29.24
C HIS A 211 17.21 -8.62 -28.16
N LEU A 212 16.45 -9.72 -28.32
CA LEU A 212 16.48 -10.84 -27.37
C LEU A 212 17.85 -11.52 -27.27
N HIS A 213 18.57 -11.60 -28.39
CA HIS A 213 19.92 -12.17 -28.43
C HIS A 213 20.91 -11.26 -27.71
N GLU A 214 20.88 -9.95 -28.00
CA GLU A 214 21.76 -8.94 -27.40
C GLU A 214 21.52 -8.79 -25.89
N SER A 215 20.26 -8.81 -25.44
CA SER A 215 19.90 -8.79 -24.01
C SER A 215 20.12 -10.13 -23.31
N LYS A 216 20.59 -11.15 -24.04
CA LYS A 216 20.78 -12.52 -23.54
C LYS A 216 19.52 -13.13 -22.93
N ALA A 217 18.35 -12.63 -23.32
CA ALA A 217 17.05 -13.14 -22.89
C ALA A 217 16.68 -14.46 -23.59
N ALA A 218 17.25 -14.71 -24.76
CA ALA A 218 17.03 -15.93 -25.50
C ALA A 218 18.23 -16.34 -26.35
N ARG A 219 18.30 -17.64 -26.65
CA ARG A 219 19.17 -18.19 -27.68
C ARG A 219 18.44 -18.09 -29.01
N VAL A 220 19.06 -17.46 -29.99
CA VAL A 220 18.51 -17.27 -31.33
C VAL A 220 19.46 -17.92 -32.34
N GLN A 221 18.94 -18.83 -33.16
CA GLN A 221 19.70 -19.50 -34.22
C GLN A 221 19.04 -19.24 -35.57
N TYR A 222 19.79 -18.76 -36.55
CA TYR A 222 19.28 -18.43 -37.88
C TYR A 222 19.59 -19.54 -38.89
N GLN A 223 18.59 -20.01 -39.64
CA GLN A 223 18.73 -21.04 -40.67
C GLN A 223 17.78 -20.79 -41.85
N GLN A 224 18.31 -20.66 -43.07
CA GLN A 224 17.55 -20.63 -44.33
C GLN A 224 16.29 -19.73 -44.35
N GLY A 225 16.39 -18.47 -43.89
CA GLY A 225 15.25 -17.54 -43.87
C GLY A 225 14.33 -17.68 -42.65
N PHE A 226 14.68 -18.57 -41.72
CA PHE A 226 14.02 -18.75 -40.44
C PHE A 226 14.97 -18.46 -39.27
N ALA A 227 14.38 -18.24 -38.09
CA ALA A 227 15.09 -18.21 -36.83
C ALA A 227 14.38 -19.08 -35.79
N THR A 228 15.17 -19.84 -35.06
CA THR A 228 14.72 -20.61 -33.90
C THR A 228 15.09 -19.85 -32.63
N LEU A 229 14.08 -19.57 -31.81
CA LEU A 229 14.17 -18.85 -30.55
C LEU A 229 13.93 -19.82 -29.39
N ALA A 230 14.80 -19.83 -28.38
CA ALA A 230 14.54 -20.49 -27.11
C ALA A 230 14.89 -19.55 -25.95
N PHE A 231 13.92 -19.24 -25.09
CA PHE A 231 14.16 -18.41 -23.91
C PHE A 231 15.15 -19.09 -22.96
N VAL A 232 16.01 -18.31 -22.32
CA VAL A 232 17.04 -18.85 -21.42
C VAL A 232 16.44 -19.47 -20.15
N ASP A 233 15.27 -18.99 -19.73
CA ASP A 233 14.52 -19.48 -18.59
C ASP A 233 13.02 -19.12 -18.70
N GLN A 234 12.23 -19.71 -17.81
CA GLN A 234 10.78 -19.49 -17.74
C GLN A 234 10.43 -18.04 -17.35
N ARG A 235 11.29 -17.34 -16.62
CA ARG A 235 11.08 -15.95 -16.21
C ARG A 235 11.15 -15.01 -17.40
N ARG A 236 12.14 -15.16 -18.29
CA ARG A 236 12.26 -14.41 -19.54
C ARG A 236 11.14 -14.77 -20.50
N ALA A 237 10.78 -16.05 -20.63
CA ALA A 237 9.61 -16.46 -21.41
C ALA A 237 8.33 -15.73 -20.95
N LYS A 238 8.03 -15.75 -19.64
CA LYS A 238 6.88 -15.02 -19.07
C LYS A 238 7.00 -13.50 -19.23
N PHE A 239 8.19 -12.93 -19.11
CA PHE A 239 8.40 -11.49 -19.29
C PHE A 239 8.07 -11.03 -20.72
N TYR A 240 8.60 -11.73 -21.72
CA TYR A 240 8.47 -11.34 -23.13
C TYR A 240 7.16 -11.84 -23.77
N ALA A 241 6.83 -13.12 -23.63
CA ALA A 241 5.60 -13.66 -24.21
C ALA A 241 4.35 -13.30 -23.37
N GLY A 242 4.51 -13.21 -22.04
CA GLY A 242 3.46 -12.82 -21.10
C GLY A 242 3.32 -11.32 -20.91
N ASP A 243 2.66 -10.94 -19.82
CA ASP A 243 2.41 -9.55 -19.40
C ASP A 243 3.46 -9.00 -18.42
N GLY A 244 4.47 -9.80 -18.07
CA GLY A 244 5.52 -9.40 -17.13
C GLY A 244 6.25 -8.12 -17.54
N TRP A 245 6.44 -7.85 -18.83
CA TRP A 245 7.03 -6.58 -19.29
C TRP A 245 6.14 -5.36 -18.99
N ILE A 246 4.82 -5.49 -19.04
CA ILE A 246 3.90 -4.39 -18.72
C ILE A 246 3.93 -4.12 -17.22
N ALA A 247 3.89 -5.18 -16.41
CA ALA A 247 4.01 -5.08 -14.97
C ALA A 247 5.34 -4.40 -14.58
N ALA A 248 6.47 -4.82 -15.17
CA ALA A 248 7.78 -4.20 -14.95
C ALA A 248 7.83 -2.73 -15.36
N PHE A 249 7.26 -2.38 -16.53
CA PHE A 249 7.17 -0.99 -16.96
C PHE A 249 6.37 -0.13 -15.96
N VAL A 250 5.18 -0.59 -15.56
CA VAL A 250 4.33 0.12 -14.59
C VAL A 250 5.03 0.25 -13.24
N ALA A 251 5.67 -0.81 -12.77
CA ALA A 251 6.46 -0.78 -11.53
C ALA A 251 7.60 0.24 -11.63
N GLY A 252 8.30 0.32 -12.76
CA GLY A 252 9.33 1.34 -13.01
C GLY A 252 8.80 2.77 -12.98
N GLU A 253 7.62 3.02 -13.54
CA GLU A 253 6.99 4.35 -13.48
C GLU A 253 6.53 4.69 -12.06
N LEU A 254 6.05 3.72 -11.29
CA LEU A 254 5.70 3.90 -9.87
C LEU A 254 6.94 4.15 -9.02
N HIS A 255 8.05 3.45 -9.28
CA HIS A 255 9.34 3.67 -8.63
C HIS A 255 9.81 5.11 -8.85
N LYS A 256 9.82 5.58 -10.10
CA LYS A 256 10.12 6.98 -10.45
C LYS A 256 9.19 7.98 -9.79
N ALA A 257 7.92 7.62 -9.56
CA ALA A 257 6.95 8.44 -8.85
C ALA A 257 7.16 8.44 -7.32
N GLY A 258 8.19 7.77 -6.81
CA GLY A 258 8.56 7.71 -5.40
C GLY A 258 7.83 6.65 -4.60
N ALA A 259 7.41 5.54 -5.22
CA ALA A 259 7.03 4.35 -4.48
C ALA A 259 8.24 3.83 -3.69
N GLU A 260 8.02 3.49 -2.43
CA GLU A 260 9.07 3.05 -1.51
C GLU A 260 9.17 1.52 -1.46
N GLU A 261 8.06 0.83 -1.71
CA GLU A 261 7.98 -0.62 -1.78
C GLU A 261 7.13 -1.00 -2.99
N LEU A 262 7.59 -2.01 -3.73
CA LEU A 262 7.02 -2.45 -4.99
C LEU A 262 7.10 -3.97 -5.10
N ALA A 263 6.01 -4.55 -5.54
CA ALA A 263 5.91 -5.96 -5.90
C ALA A 263 5.23 -6.10 -7.26
N THR A 264 5.67 -7.08 -8.04
CA THR A 264 5.02 -7.51 -9.29
C THR A 264 4.59 -8.96 -9.15
N ASP A 265 3.61 -9.39 -9.95
CA ASP A 265 3.12 -10.78 -9.97
C ASP A 265 2.73 -11.25 -8.55
N LEU A 266 2.07 -10.36 -7.79
CA LEU A 266 1.75 -10.57 -6.38
C LEU A 266 0.53 -11.49 -6.27
N LYS A 267 0.71 -12.64 -5.63
CA LYS A 267 -0.37 -13.60 -5.31
C LYS A 267 -0.81 -13.40 -3.87
N VAL A 268 -2.10 -13.12 -3.69
CA VAL A 268 -2.71 -12.91 -2.39
C VAL A 268 -3.86 -13.87 -2.17
N VAL A 269 -4.09 -14.22 -0.91
CA VAL A 269 -5.23 -15.02 -0.47
C VAL A 269 -6.01 -14.23 0.56
N LEU A 270 -7.30 -14.05 0.33
CA LEU A 270 -8.19 -13.48 1.33
C LEU A 270 -8.38 -14.50 2.46
N CYS A 271 -7.97 -14.14 3.67
CA CYS A 271 -8.40 -14.86 4.84
C CYS A 271 -9.87 -14.57 5.08
N VAL A 272 -10.65 -15.62 4.91
CA VAL A 272 -12.06 -15.70 5.25
C VAL A 272 -12.17 -16.54 6.53
N ALA A 273 -13.32 -16.58 7.18
CA ALA A 273 -13.55 -17.47 8.33
C ALA A 273 -13.12 -18.92 8.02
N GLU A 274 -12.73 -19.71 9.03
CA GLU A 274 -12.03 -21.01 8.87
C GLU A 274 -12.66 -21.98 7.85
N ASP A 275 -13.98 -21.90 7.66
CA ASP A 275 -14.75 -22.79 6.77
C ASP A 275 -15.09 -22.19 5.39
N ALA A 276 -14.71 -20.94 5.11
CA ALA A 276 -15.03 -20.29 3.86
C ALA A 276 -13.98 -20.57 2.76
N PRO A 277 -14.40 -20.63 1.47
CA PRO A 277 -13.48 -20.86 0.37
C PRO A 277 -12.46 -19.74 0.29
N LYS A 278 -11.18 -20.12 0.21
CA LYS A 278 -10.07 -19.18 0.03
C LYS A 278 -10.19 -18.50 -1.33
N LEU A 279 -10.40 -17.19 -1.32
CA LEU A 279 -10.34 -16.38 -2.54
C LEU A 279 -8.88 -16.07 -2.83
N GLU A 280 -8.34 -16.64 -3.90
CA GLU A 280 -7.00 -16.33 -4.40
C GLU A 280 -7.09 -15.29 -5.52
N GLU A 281 -6.25 -14.27 -5.45
CA GLU A 281 -6.17 -13.21 -6.45
C GLU A 281 -4.72 -12.96 -6.85
N GLU A 282 -4.53 -12.56 -8.10
CA GLU A 282 -3.24 -12.13 -8.64
C GLU A 282 -3.28 -10.64 -8.95
N VAL A 283 -2.26 -9.92 -8.49
CA VAL A 283 -2.09 -8.49 -8.65
C VAL A 283 -0.81 -8.24 -9.42
N ASP A 284 -0.95 -7.76 -10.67
CA ASP A 284 0.19 -7.50 -11.56
C ASP A 284 1.24 -6.58 -10.92
N VAL A 285 0.80 -5.50 -10.28
CA VAL A 285 1.68 -4.53 -9.61
C VAL A 285 1.02 -3.98 -8.35
N ALA A 286 1.73 -4.06 -7.23
CA ALA A 286 1.39 -3.44 -5.97
C ALA A 286 2.50 -2.49 -5.52
N ALA A 287 2.12 -1.35 -4.94
CA ALA A 287 3.06 -0.33 -4.52
C ALA A 287 2.62 0.38 -3.23
N ILE A 288 3.57 0.61 -2.33
CA ILE A 288 3.40 1.52 -1.20
C ILE A 288 4.19 2.80 -1.47
N LYS A 289 3.50 3.93 -1.42
CA LYS A 289 4.13 5.25 -1.41
C LYS A 289 4.13 5.81 0.00
N GLY A 290 5.31 5.88 0.63
CA GLY A 290 5.45 6.59 1.88
C GLY A 290 5.19 8.08 1.69
N GLY A 291 4.40 8.66 2.59
CA GLY A 291 4.02 10.07 2.57
C GLY A 291 5.15 11.04 2.89
N ARG A 292 6.35 10.91 2.28
CA ARG A 292 7.34 11.97 2.30
C ARG A 292 6.76 13.16 1.52
N ARG A 293 6.25 14.15 2.25
CA ARG A 293 6.18 15.50 1.68
C ARG A 293 7.61 15.94 1.47
N SER A 294 7.98 16.22 0.23
CA SER A 294 9.21 16.93 -0.07
C SER A 294 9.16 18.25 0.70
N SER A 295 10.06 18.43 1.67
CA SER A 295 10.20 19.64 2.49
C SER A 295 10.54 20.91 1.67
N ARG A 296 10.65 20.80 0.33
CA ARG A 296 10.91 21.92 -0.59
C ARG A 296 9.82 22.99 -0.65
N ALA A 297 8.62 22.77 -0.10
CA ALA A 297 7.55 23.76 -0.14
C ALA A 297 7.60 24.85 0.97
N ASN A 298 8.40 24.69 2.04
CA ASN A 298 8.38 25.62 3.19
C ASN A 298 9.59 26.57 3.28
N ARG A 299 10.45 26.65 2.26
CA ARG A 299 11.58 27.61 2.26
C ARG A 299 11.29 28.96 1.60
N ALA A 300 10.05 29.19 1.14
CA ALA A 300 9.65 30.42 0.44
C ALA A 300 8.73 31.36 1.25
N GLN A 301 8.45 31.06 2.53
CA GLN A 301 7.66 31.95 3.40
C GLN A 301 8.37 32.15 4.74
N ALA A 302 9.53 32.80 4.70
CA ALA A 302 10.16 33.39 5.87
C ALA A 302 10.99 34.61 5.44
N SER A 303 10.35 35.56 4.74
CA SER A 303 10.89 36.91 4.49
C SER A 303 9.80 37.82 3.91
N SER A 304 8.94 38.37 4.78
CA SER A 304 8.26 39.66 4.54
C SER A 304 7.42 40.09 5.74
N THR A 305 8.03 40.78 6.70
CA THR A 305 7.49 42.03 7.26
C THR A 305 7.61 43.08 6.14
N THR A 306 6.61 43.87 5.72
CA THR A 306 5.89 44.94 6.45
C THR A 306 4.75 45.51 5.57
N SER A 307 3.84 46.27 6.22
CA SER A 307 2.93 47.35 5.72
C SER A 307 1.62 47.05 4.95
N SER A 308 0.52 47.22 5.70
CA SER A 308 -0.70 48.06 5.50
C SER A 308 -1.57 48.03 4.21
N SER A 309 -2.87 47.82 4.49
CA SER A 309 -4.11 48.45 3.94
C SER A 309 -4.44 48.33 2.44
N THR A 310 -5.59 47.74 2.07
CA THR A 310 -6.96 48.35 2.00
C THR A 310 -7.93 47.39 1.27
N SER A 311 -9.19 47.35 1.73
CA SER A 311 -10.47 46.95 1.12
C SER A 311 -10.55 46.04 -0.13
N GLY A 312 -11.47 45.07 -0.07
CA GLY A 312 -12.44 44.85 -1.16
C GLY A 312 -12.59 43.44 -1.72
N GLN A 313 -13.85 42.96 -1.67
CA GLN A 313 -14.48 41.93 -2.49
C GLN A 313 -14.28 40.44 -2.17
N THR A 314 -15.29 39.95 -1.46
CA THR A 314 -15.72 38.57 -1.28
C THR A 314 -16.09 37.91 -2.63
N ARG A 315 -15.33 36.90 -3.05
CA ARG A 315 -15.76 35.89 -4.02
C ARG A 315 -15.61 34.51 -3.39
N ARG A 316 -16.72 33.95 -2.90
CA ARG A 316 -16.82 32.55 -2.47
C ARG A 316 -16.61 31.65 -3.68
N ARG A 317 -15.45 30.99 -3.77
CA ARG A 317 -15.27 29.75 -4.53
C ARG A 317 -15.21 28.62 -3.53
N SER A 318 -16.19 27.73 -3.58
CA SER A 318 -16.19 26.46 -2.87
C SER A 318 -15.04 25.59 -3.39
N THR A 319 -13.93 25.57 -2.68
CA THR A 319 -12.89 24.56 -2.87
C THR A 319 -13.40 23.26 -2.26
N ALA A 320 -13.81 22.34 -3.14
CA ALA A 320 -14.06 20.95 -2.76
C ALA A 320 -12.81 20.40 -2.06
N ASP A 321 -13.01 20.04 -0.80
CA ASP A 321 -12.07 19.37 0.07
C ASP A 321 -11.60 18.07 -0.59
N ARG A 322 -10.33 18.04 -0.99
CA ARG A 322 -9.63 16.83 -1.44
C ARG A 322 -8.56 16.54 -0.42
N SER A 323 -8.95 15.88 0.67
CA SER A 323 -8.05 15.44 1.72
C SER A 323 -6.96 14.52 1.13
N PRO A 324 -5.66 14.80 1.29
CA PRO A 324 -4.59 13.98 0.74
C PRO A 324 -4.30 12.82 1.69
N GLY A 325 -5.14 11.78 1.64
CA GLY A 325 -4.84 10.47 2.21
C GLY A 325 -3.79 9.72 1.39
N ARG A 326 -3.21 8.66 1.97
CA ARG A 326 -2.33 7.72 1.24
C ARG A 326 -3.03 7.26 -0.05
N ARG A 327 -2.38 7.44 -1.19
CA ARG A 327 -2.88 6.86 -2.45
C ARG A 327 -2.26 5.49 -2.64
N TRP A 328 -3.11 4.49 -2.54
CA TRP A 328 -2.81 3.14 -2.96
C TRP A 328 -2.92 3.04 -4.47
N TRP A 329 -2.00 2.31 -5.08
CA TRP A 329 -2.07 1.95 -6.49
C TRP A 329 -2.10 0.42 -6.52
N LEU A 330 -3.31 -0.13 -6.48
CA LEU A 330 -3.51 -1.55 -6.76
C LEU A 330 -3.94 -1.66 -8.22
N CYS A 331 -3.05 -2.12 -9.08
CA CYS A 331 -3.39 -2.40 -10.47
C CYS A 331 -3.70 -3.88 -10.61
N THR A 332 -4.97 -4.24 -10.44
CA THR A 332 -5.42 -5.65 -10.49
C THR A 332 -5.53 -6.20 -11.91
N ARG A 333 -5.52 -5.34 -12.95
CA ARG A 333 -5.42 -5.75 -14.38
C ARG A 333 -4.76 -4.66 -15.24
N THR A 334 -3.51 -4.87 -15.63
CA THR A 334 -2.67 -4.01 -16.48
C THR A 334 -3.31 -3.64 -17.83
N LYS A 335 -4.15 -4.50 -18.41
CA LYS A 335 -4.84 -4.23 -19.70
C LYS A 335 -5.69 -2.96 -19.68
N LYS A 336 -6.30 -2.58 -18.55
CA LYS A 336 -7.10 -1.34 -18.43
C LYS A 336 -6.23 -0.10 -18.20
N ALA A 337 -5.17 -0.23 -17.40
CA ALA A 337 -4.26 0.89 -17.08
C ALA A 337 -3.41 1.32 -18.29
N PHE A 338 -2.96 0.37 -19.12
CA PHE A 338 -2.17 0.68 -20.32
C PHE A 338 -2.96 1.50 -21.37
N ARG A 339 -4.27 1.21 -21.54
CA ARG A 339 -5.15 2.02 -22.41
C ARG A 339 -5.24 3.47 -21.92
N ALA A 340 -5.33 3.71 -20.61
CA ALA A 340 -5.42 5.06 -20.05
C ALA A 340 -4.11 5.86 -20.24
N ALA A 341 -2.95 5.24 -19.99
CA ALA A 341 -1.65 5.88 -20.15
C ALA A 341 -1.33 6.19 -21.62
N HIS A 342 -1.66 5.29 -22.54
CA HIS A 342 -1.44 5.49 -23.97
C HIS A 342 -2.34 6.61 -24.55
N ILE A 343 -3.57 6.74 -24.07
CA ILE A 343 -4.50 7.82 -24.46
C ILE A 343 -3.98 9.19 -23.97
N GLN A 344 -3.50 9.29 -22.73
CA GLN A 344 -2.95 10.55 -22.20
C GLN A 344 -1.69 11.01 -22.95
N ARG A 345 -0.79 10.10 -23.37
CA ARG A 345 0.38 10.44 -24.20
C ARG A 345 0.00 10.92 -25.60
N ARG A 346 -1.05 10.36 -26.23
CA ARG A 346 -1.55 10.84 -27.53
C ARG A 346 -2.20 12.23 -27.44
N MET A 347 -2.88 12.54 -26.34
CA MET A 347 -3.48 13.86 -26.14
C MET A 347 -2.44 14.97 -25.89
N ARG A 348 -1.30 14.65 -25.27
CA ARG A 348 -0.19 15.60 -25.05
C ARG A 348 0.67 15.89 -26.29
N ARG A 349 0.61 15.05 -27.32
CA ARG A 349 1.32 15.28 -28.60
C ARG A 349 0.47 16.01 -29.66
N ARG A 350 -0.81 16.25 -29.36
CA ARG A 350 -1.78 16.97 -30.23
C ARG A 350 -2.14 18.36 -29.70
N ARG A 351 -1.49 18.79 -28.62
CA ARG A 351 -1.44 20.17 -28.12
C ARG A 351 0.00 20.60 -28.20
#